data_AF-A0A517LZM0-F1
#
_entry.id   AF-A0A517LZM0-F1
#
_cell.length_a   1.000
_cell.length_b   1.000
_cell.length_c   1.000
_cell.angle_alpha   90.00
_cell.angle_beta   90.00
_cell.angle_gamma   90.00
#
_symmetry.space_group_name_H-M   'P 1'
#
loop_
_entity.id
_entity.type
_entity.pdbx_description
1 polymer ?
#
loop_
_entity_poly.entity_id
_entity_poly.type
_entity_poly.pdbx_seq_one_letter_code
_entity_poly.pdbx_strand_id
1 'polypeptide(L)'
;MIREETQATVVMIEASRCFAATDLAPDNVLTLIALVSDDPSDWKEAASLWSRYSTSVVCKSIEELSIREIGYGDALKTLANSEAWVVIDFPSKRVFSGGEFMPVTRDADFAMVADEAGNQHCPLSIHLPPWWEMHEPASLDAIDRPRDTPINKPHVDREVLYGAPFLQDIASRVLDTVANDVWLQTNAGENASDRYQSTVAIHRDWLMTPRSDLGGRMPRELLHGARQWIEQVTWGQQQRVQDGGPTIALPDDWADYATAPMGGEEMCLYFDLCREVIGAGWRWCSGEAGNRTSQYEADAATELTNFLRVAKNDWLSSPFEEGPSPSFIIQCSRRRVPRGLGSTIEGIEAPQVEEHSIGCDCPICEMLADGMFGIGFECLDGHHLELDNEFAFSMLETREAWEEQQREFGLYNSELDFELLAPEEAGQGDATLASAWSGICDDTPLPGDPTGHMKLAFMVAEIVSNLQFSGAPHDDVLRLNEAFANFRRSDIDRREATSSALKSNLQTLAERYPELISKSADLQSRIDELLRSSSPHSN
;
A
#
# COMPACT_ATOMS: atom_id res chain seq x y z
N MET A 1 -28.60 -8.22 2.22
CA MET A 1 -29.60 -9.30 2.12
C MET A 1 -29.84 -9.56 0.64
N ILE A 2 -29.01 -10.40 0.03
CA ILE A 2 -29.08 -10.76 -1.40
C ILE A 2 -30.36 -11.59 -1.56
N ARG A 3 -31.19 -11.27 -2.57
CA ARG A 3 -32.39 -12.06 -2.86
C ARG A 3 -31.95 -13.48 -3.22
N GLU A 4 -32.49 -14.45 -2.50
CA GLU A 4 -32.35 -15.88 -2.77
C GLU A 4 -32.66 -16.21 -4.25
N GLU A 5 -31.82 -17.09 -4.83
CA GLU A 5 -32.13 -18.09 -5.86
C GLU A 5 -32.10 -17.79 -7.36
N THR A 6 -31.90 -16.56 -7.86
CA THR A 6 -31.80 -16.40 -9.33
C THR A 6 -30.47 -16.92 -9.85
N GLN A 7 -30.46 -18.15 -10.34
CA GLN A 7 -29.32 -18.73 -11.04
C GLN A 7 -29.03 -17.94 -12.32
N ALA A 8 -27.75 -17.78 -12.65
CA ALA A 8 -27.32 -16.98 -13.77
C ALA A 8 -26.52 -17.80 -14.79
N THR A 9 -26.58 -17.35 -16.05
CA THR A 9 -25.71 -17.84 -17.12
C THR A 9 -24.53 -16.92 -17.30
N VAL A 10 -23.32 -17.47 -17.37
CA VAL A 10 -22.11 -16.72 -17.68
C VAL A 10 -21.57 -17.16 -19.02
N VAL A 11 -21.28 -16.20 -19.89
CA VAL A 11 -20.59 -16.42 -21.16
C VAL A 11 -19.25 -15.69 -21.14
N MET A 12 -18.19 -16.37 -21.56
CA MET A 12 -16.86 -15.80 -21.69
C MET A 12 -16.44 -15.82 -23.17
N ILE A 13 -16.08 -14.66 -23.71
CA ILE A 13 -15.71 -14.47 -25.10
C ILE A 13 -14.20 -14.30 -25.19
N GLU A 14 -13.57 -15.09 -26.05
CA GLU A 14 -12.19 -14.95 -26.50
C GLU A 14 -12.13 -14.64 -28.00
N ALA A 15 -10.94 -14.34 -28.52
CA ALA A 15 -10.75 -13.95 -29.92
C ALA A 15 -11.26 -15.00 -30.94
N SER A 16 -11.25 -16.28 -30.58
CA SER A 16 -11.66 -17.38 -31.47
C SER A 16 -12.56 -18.43 -30.81
N ARG A 17 -12.86 -18.28 -29.53
CA ARG A 17 -13.56 -19.28 -28.70
C ARG A 17 -14.58 -18.59 -27.83
N CYS A 18 -15.59 -19.35 -27.42
CA CYS A 18 -16.59 -18.88 -26.48
C CYS A 18 -16.85 -19.99 -25.48
N PHE A 19 -16.98 -19.64 -24.20
CA PHE A 19 -17.30 -20.57 -23.14
C PHE A 19 -18.60 -20.16 -22.47
N ALA A 20 -19.34 -21.13 -21.94
CA ALA A 20 -20.51 -20.85 -21.13
C ALA A 20 -20.65 -21.81 -19.97
N ALA A 21 -21.23 -21.30 -18.90
CA ALA A 21 -21.79 -22.07 -17.81
C ALA A 21 -23.21 -21.56 -17.54
N THR A 22 -24.14 -22.50 -17.37
CA THR A 22 -25.55 -22.21 -17.04
C THR A 22 -25.79 -22.55 -15.57
N ASP A 23 -26.90 -22.03 -15.04
CA ASP A 23 -27.42 -22.41 -13.73
C ASP A 23 -26.43 -22.14 -12.57
N LEU A 24 -25.59 -21.12 -12.71
CA LEU A 24 -24.60 -20.76 -11.70
C LEU A 24 -25.24 -19.99 -10.55
N ALA A 25 -24.85 -20.33 -9.32
CA ALA A 25 -25.18 -19.53 -8.15
C ALA A 25 -24.60 -18.11 -8.28
N PRO A 26 -25.31 -17.06 -7.81
CA PRO A 26 -24.85 -15.67 -7.88
C PRO A 26 -23.42 -15.47 -7.35
N ASP A 27 -23.06 -16.15 -6.26
CA ASP A 27 -21.73 -16.03 -5.64
C ASP A 27 -20.60 -16.53 -6.54
N ASN A 28 -20.84 -17.61 -7.30
CA ASN A 28 -19.91 -18.09 -8.31
C ASN A 28 -19.78 -17.08 -9.46
N VAL A 29 -20.89 -16.46 -9.87
CA VAL A 29 -20.90 -15.43 -10.93
C VAL A 29 -20.15 -14.17 -10.50
N LEU A 30 -20.38 -13.68 -9.27
CA LEU A 30 -19.64 -12.55 -8.70
C LEU A 30 -18.14 -12.86 -8.63
N THR A 31 -17.78 -14.07 -8.21
CA THR A 31 -16.37 -14.50 -8.17
C THR A 31 -15.74 -14.53 -9.57
N LEU A 32 -16.48 -14.98 -10.59
CA LEU A 32 -16.02 -14.93 -11.99
C LEU A 32 -15.80 -13.49 -12.49
N ILE A 33 -16.66 -12.54 -12.09
CA ILE A 33 -16.45 -11.12 -12.39
C ILE A 33 -15.22 -10.59 -11.64
N ALA A 34 -15.03 -10.98 -10.39
CA ALA A 34 -13.90 -10.53 -9.58
C ALA A 34 -12.54 -10.91 -10.19
N LEU A 35 -12.44 -12.03 -10.93
CA LEU A 35 -11.23 -12.44 -11.65
C LEU A 35 -10.78 -11.37 -12.66
N VAL A 36 -11.72 -10.57 -13.19
CA VAL A 36 -11.44 -9.48 -14.14
C VAL A 36 -10.68 -8.33 -13.47
N SER A 37 -10.80 -8.19 -12.15
CA SER A 37 -10.11 -7.14 -11.39
C SER A 37 -8.60 -7.21 -11.54
N ASP A 38 -8.06 -8.38 -11.90
CA ASP A 38 -6.63 -8.59 -12.13
C ASP A 38 -6.21 -8.41 -13.62
N ASP A 39 -7.10 -7.94 -14.49
CA ASP A 39 -6.87 -7.73 -15.94
C ASP A 39 -6.38 -8.96 -16.73
N PRO A 40 -7.00 -10.14 -16.62
CA PRO A 40 -6.67 -11.28 -17.46
C PRO A 40 -6.89 -10.97 -18.96
N SER A 41 -6.04 -11.53 -19.81
CA SER A 41 -6.08 -11.36 -21.27
C SER A 41 -6.98 -12.37 -21.96
N ASP A 42 -7.21 -13.52 -21.32
CA ASP A 42 -8.01 -14.62 -21.81
C ASP A 42 -8.61 -15.44 -20.66
N TRP A 43 -9.39 -16.47 -20.99
CA TRP A 43 -10.02 -17.34 -20.00
C TRP A 43 -9.01 -18.17 -19.21
N LYS A 44 -7.89 -18.56 -19.82
CA LYS A 44 -6.87 -19.36 -19.14
C LYS A 44 -6.21 -18.56 -18.02
N GLU A 45 -5.85 -17.31 -18.27
CA GLU A 45 -5.35 -16.38 -17.25
C GLU A 45 -6.42 -16.17 -16.17
N ALA A 46 -7.67 -15.85 -16.53
CA ALA A 46 -8.75 -15.66 -15.56
C ALA A 46 -8.96 -16.90 -14.66
N ALA A 47 -9.06 -18.10 -15.24
CA ALA A 47 -9.25 -19.34 -14.50
C ALA A 47 -8.11 -19.64 -13.52
N SER A 48 -6.87 -19.23 -13.83
CA SER A 48 -5.73 -19.38 -12.92
C SER A 48 -5.85 -18.56 -11.62
N LEU A 49 -6.75 -17.56 -11.60
CA LEU A 49 -7.02 -16.72 -10.43
C LEU A 49 -8.15 -17.25 -9.55
N TRP A 50 -8.79 -18.38 -9.90
CA TRP A 50 -9.95 -18.86 -9.14
C TRP A 50 -9.63 -18.99 -7.65
N SER A 51 -8.50 -19.61 -7.29
CA SER A 51 -8.10 -19.79 -5.88
C SER A 51 -7.89 -18.46 -5.14
N ARG A 52 -7.44 -17.43 -5.85
CA ARG A 52 -7.17 -16.07 -5.32
C ARG A 52 -8.45 -15.33 -4.93
N TYR A 53 -9.58 -15.63 -5.56
CA TYR A 53 -10.88 -15.02 -5.25
C TYR A 53 -11.88 -15.97 -4.61
N SER A 54 -11.69 -17.29 -4.71
CA SER A 54 -12.61 -18.27 -4.15
C SER A 54 -12.62 -18.20 -2.61
N THR A 55 -13.81 -18.19 -2.04
CA THR A 55 -14.06 -18.24 -0.60
C THR A 55 -14.71 -19.59 -0.23
N SER A 56 -15.07 -19.78 1.03
CA SER A 56 -15.69 -21.03 1.51
C SER A 56 -17.11 -21.28 0.97
N VAL A 57 -17.77 -20.27 0.40
CA VAL A 57 -19.16 -20.36 -0.11
C VAL A 57 -19.27 -20.67 -1.60
N VAL A 58 -18.17 -20.55 -2.34
CA VAL A 58 -18.14 -20.87 -3.77
C VAL A 58 -17.52 -22.24 -4.01
N CYS A 59 -17.62 -22.73 -5.24
CA CYS A 59 -16.99 -23.97 -5.65
C CYS A 59 -15.48 -23.96 -5.35
N LYS A 60 -14.94 -25.09 -4.88
CA LYS A 60 -13.52 -25.17 -4.49
C LYS A 60 -12.57 -25.10 -5.68
N SER A 61 -13.07 -25.50 -6.84
CA SER A 61 -12.29 -25.59 -8.07
C SER A 61 -13.08 -25.04 -9.24
N ILE A 62 -12.38 -24.44 -10.20
CA ILE A 62 -12.99 -23.86 -11.39
C ILE A 62 -13.69 -24.92 -12.27
N GLU A 63 -13.22 -26.17 -12.22
CA GLU A 63 -13.78 -27.30 -12.97
C GLU A 63 -15.20 -27.67 -12.51
N GLU A 64 -15.59 -27.31 -11.27
CA GLU A 64 -16.92 -27.59 -10.73
C GLU A 64 -18.00 -26.69 -11.38
N LEU A 65 -17.62 -25.55 -11.94
CA LEU A 65 -18.53 -24.60 -12.60
C LEU A 65 -19.09 -25.12 -13.94
N SER A 66 -18.70 -26.32 -14.38
CA SER A 66 -19.19 -26.95 -15.61
C SER A 66 -19.07 -26.07 -16.86
N ILE A 67 -18.03 -25.23 -16.92
CA ILE A 67 -17.75 -24.33 -18.04
C ILE A 67 -17.39 -25.15 -19.28
N ARG A 68 -18.08 -24.91 -20.39
CA ARG A 68 -17.91 -25.64 -21.65
C ARG A 68 -17.69 -24.68 -22.80
N GLU A 69 -16.81 -25.07 -23.71
CA GLU A 69 -16.68 -24.37 -25.00
C GLU A 69 -17.94 -24.59 -25.84
N ILE A 70 -18.47 -23.50 -26.39
CA ILE A 70 -19.65 -23.49 -27.25
C ILE A 70 -19.44 -22.49 -28.41
N GLY A 71 -20.27 -22.58 -29.45
CA GLY A 71 -20.25 -21.60 -30.54
C GLY A 71 -20.87 -20.26 -30.10
N TYR A 72 -20.34 -19.14 -30.60
CA TYR A 72 -20.83 -17.79 -30.27
C TYR A 72 -22.35 -17.63 -30.46
N GLY A 73 -22.88 -18.09 -31.59
CA GLY A 73 -24.32 -18.03 -31.87
C GLY A 73 -25.17 -18.89 -30.92
N ASP A 74 -24.63 -19.97 -30.38
CA ASP A 74 -25.32 -20.76 -29.35
C ASP A 74 -25.18 -20.12 -27.98
N ALA A 75 -24.07 -19.45 -27.68
CA ALA A 75 -23.90 -18.66 -26.46
C ALA A 75 -24.95 -17.54 -26.36
N LEU A 76 -25.17 -16.79 -27.43
CA LEU A 76 -26.21 -15.75 -27.48
C LEU A 76 -27.63 -16.32 -27.28
N LYS A 77 -27.92 -17.51 -27.83
CA LYS A 77 -29.21 -18.18 -27.58
C LYS A 77 -29.35 -18.60 -26.13
N THR A 78 -28.29 -19.11 -25.51
CA THR A 78 -28.30 -19.46 -24.09
C THR A 78 -28.61 -18.23 -23.26
N LEU A 79 -27.90 -17.11 -23.47
CA LEU A 79 -28.16 -15.84 -22.79
C LEU A 79 -29.61 -15.35 -22.97
N ALA A 80 -30.15 -15.45 -24.19
CA ALA A 80 -31.53 -15.04 -24.50
C ALA A 80 -32.61 -15.86 -23.78
N ASN A 81 -32.28 -17.09 -23.36
CA ASN A 81 -33.19 -17.97 -22.63
C ASN A 81 -32.98 -17.90 -21.10
N SER A 82 -32.00 -17.14 -20.63
CA SER A 82 -31.66 -17.04 -19.21
C SER A 82 -32.32 -15.83 -18.56
N GLU A 83 -32.87 -16.00 -17.35
CA GLU A 83 -33.49 -14.92 -16.59
C GLU A 83 -32.47 -13.89 -16.10
N ALA A 84 -31.28 -14.35 -15.71
CA ALA A 84 -30.14 -13.54 -15.32
C ALA A 84 -28.87 -13.99 -16.07
N TRP A 85 -28.04 -13.05 -16.49
CA TRP A 85 -26.83 -13.38 -17.23
C TRP A 85 -25.71 -12.36 -17.11
N VAL A 86 -24.48 -12.85 -17.35
CA VAL A 86 -23.25 -12.06 -17.41
C VAL A 86 -22.43 -12.48 -18.63
N VAL A 87 -21.79 -11.51 -19.29
CA VAL A 87 -20.81 -11.75 -20.36
C VAL A 87 -19.49 -11.09 -20.01
N ILE A 88 -18.40 -11.86 -20.07
CA ILE A 88 -17.03 -11.37 -19.94
C ILE A 88 -16.35 -11.48 -21.30
N ASP A 89 -16.06 -10.35 -21.93
CA ASP A 89 -15.40 -10.25 -23.23
C ASP A 89 -13.95 -9.82 -23.03
N PHE A 90 -13.01 -10.77 -23.05
CA PHE A 90 -11.59 -10.52 -22.79
C PHE A 90 -10.91 -9.70 -23.90
N PRO A 91 -11.07 -10.01 -25.21
CA PRO A 91 -10.45 -9.24 -26.29
C PRO A 91 -10.88 -7.79 -26.28
N SER A 92 -12.17 -7.55 -26.03
CA SER A 92 -12.70 -6.20 -25.96
C SER A 92 -12.63 -5.63 -24.55
N LYS A 93 -12.14 -6.32 -23.52
CA LYS A 93 -12.07 -5.84 -22.13
C LYS A 93 -13.41 -5.28 -21.62
N ARG A 94 -14.50 -6.04 -21.76
CA ARG A 94 -15.86 -5.62 -21.32
C ARG A 94 -16.52 -6.65 -20.44
N VAL A 95 -17.31 -6.18 -19.49
CA VAL A 95 -18.24 -6.98 -18.70
C VAL A 95 -19.64 -6.44 -18.94
N PHE A 96 -20.58 -7.33 -19.24
CA PHE A 96 -21.99 -7.02 -19.38
C PHE A 96 -22.77 -7.81 -18.34
N SER A 97 -23.70 -7.18 -17.65
CA SER A 97 -24.69 -7.87 -16.80
C SER A 97 -26.09 -7.48 -17.25
N GLY A 98 -27.02 -8.44 -17.30
CA GLY A 98 -28.37 -8.20 -17.76
C GLY A 98 -29.39 -9.23 -17.29
N GLY A 99 -30.64 -9.04 -17.73
CA GLY A 99 -31.77 -9.77 -17.18
C GLY A 99 -32.09 -9.31 -15.75
N GLU A 100 -32.32 -10.26 -14.85
CA GLU A 100 -32.56 -10.04 -13.42
C GLU A 100 -31.29 -10.17 -12.57
N PHE A 101 -30.09 -10.19 -13.18
CA PHE A 101 -28.85 -10.22 -12.41
C PHE A 101 -28.68 -8.93 -11.60
N MET A 102 -28.14 -9.07 -10.38
CA MET A 102 -27.96 -7.93 -9.48
C MET A 102 -26.92 -6.94 -9.98
N PRO A 103 -27.06 -5.63 -9.67
CA PRO A 103 -26.03 -4.66 -9.95
C PRO A 103 -24.71 -4.96 -9.24
N VAL A 104 -23.60 -4.99 -9.98
CA VAL A 104 -22.24 -5.20 -9.44
C VAL A 104 -21.43 -3.91 -9.43
N THR A 105 -21.62 -3.04 -10.42
CA THR A 105 -20.81 -1.84 -10.67
C THR A 105 -19.31 -2.15 -10.89
N ARG A 106 -18.50 -1.10 -11.01
CA ARG A 106 -17.07 -1.19 -11.40
C ARG A 106 -16.14 -1.42 -10.20
N ASP A 107 -16.56 -0.88 -9.07
CA ASP A 107 -15.84 -0.79 -7.81
C ASP A 107 -16.82 -1.16 -6.71
N ALA A 108 -16.75 -2.39 -6.23
CA ALA A 108 -17.68 -2.90 -5.24
C ALA A 108 -17.04 -3.93 -4.32
N ASP A 109 -17.42 -3.87 -3.05
CA ASP A 109 -17.06 -4.83 -2.02
C ASP A 109 -18.30 -5.60 -1.57
N PHE A 110 -18.20 -6.93 -1.59
CA PHE A 110 -19.26 -7.83 -1.16
C PHE A 110 -18.82 -8.61 0.07
N ALA A 111 -19.76 -8.79 1.00
CA ALA A 111 -19.66 -9.79 2.05
C ALA A 111 -20.42 -11.03 1.60
N MET A 112 -19.69 -12.12 1.34
CA MET A 112 -20.28 -13.34 0.80
C MET A 112 -20.99 -14.17 1.88
N VAL A 113 -20.67 -13.93 3.16
CA VAL A 113 -21.33 -14.52 4.32
C VAL A 113 -21.64 -13.44 5.34
N ALA A 114 -22.82 -13.54 5.96
CA ALA A 114 -23.11 -12.84 7.21
C ALA A 114 -23.38 -13.87 8.30
N ASP A 115 -22.74 -13.72 9.46
CA ASP A 115 -23.00 -14.60 10.61
C ASP A 115 -24.34 -14.25 11.30
N GLU A 116 -24.71 -15.01 12.34
CA GLU A 116 -25.95 -14.78 13.09
C GLU A 116 -26.00 -13.42 13.81
N ALA A 117 -24.83 -12.82 14.09
CA ALA A 117 -24.71 -11.50 14.68
C ALA A 117 -24.72 -10.38 13.62
N GLY A 118 -24.74 -10.74 12.33
CA GLY A 118 -24.69 -9.81 11.20
C GLY A 118 -23.27 -9.36 10.84
N ASN A 119 -22.22 -9.96 11.42
CA ASN A 119 -20.85 -9.70 11.02
C ASN A 119 -20.60 -10.25 9.62
N GLN A 120 -19.90 -9.46 8.81
CA GLN A 120 -19.61 -9.76 7.43
C GLN A 120 -18.30 -10.55 7.32
N HIS A 121 -18.33 -11.63 6.55
CA HIS A 121 -17.22 -12.53 6.33
C HIS A 121 -17.06 -12.86 4.84
N CYS A 122 -15.92 -13.43 4.50
CA CYS A 122 -15.53 -13.82 3.15
C CYS A 122 -15.65 -12.63 2.19
N PRO A 123 -14.85 -11.57 2.37
CA PRO A 123 -14.93 -10.39 1.51
C PRO A 123 -14.55 -10.75 0.07
N LEU A 124 -15.31 -10.20 -0.88
CA LEU A 124 -15.04 -10.28 -2.30
C LEU A 124 -15.06 -8.86 -2.89
N SER A 125 -13.88 -8.38 -3.26
CA SER A 125 -13.70 -7.06 -3.87
C SER A 125 -13.62 -7.17 -5.40
N ILE A 126 -14.35 -6.32 -6.08
CA ILE A 126 -14.40 -6.20 -7.55
C ILE A 126 -13.95 -4.79 -7.91
N HIS A 127 -12.80 -4.69 -8.59
CA HIS A 127 -12.19 -3.44 -9.02
C HIS A 127 -11.74 -3.56 -10.47
N LEU A 128 -12.62 -3.18 -11.40
CA LEU A 128 -12.33 -3.28 -12.82
C LEU A 128 -11.23 -2.28 -13.22
N PRO A 129 -10.22 -2.69 -13.99
CA PRO A 129 -9.20 -1.76 -14.45
C PRO A 129 -9.81 -0.63 -15.28
N PRO A 130 -9.22 0.59 -15.30
CA PRO A 130 -9.80 1.75 -15.99
C PRO A 130 -10.07 1.55 -17.49
N TRP A 131 -9.35 0.64 -18.14
CA TRP A 131 -9.54 0.29 -19.55
C TRP A 131 -10.61 -0.78 -19.80
N TRP A 132 -11.21 -1.37 -18.77
CA TRP A 132 -12.38 -2.23 -18.92
C TRP A 132 -13.67 -1.42 -18.97
N GLU A 133 -14.69 -1.90 -19.69
CA GLU A 133 -16.03 -1.30 -19.63
C GLU A 133 -16.98 -2.21 -18.84
N MET A 134 -17.75 -1.62 -17.92
CA MET A 134 -18.87 -2.28 -17.26
C MET A 134 -20.17 -1.75 -17.86
N HIS A 135 -20.98 -2.64 -18.39
CA HIS A 135 -22.27 -2.35 -19.01
C HIS A 135 -23.39 -2.98 -18.18
N GLU A 136 -24.09 -2.14 -17.40
CA GLU A 136 -25.09 -2.59 -16.43
C GLU A 136 -26.22 -1.58 -16.22
N PRO A 137 -27.50 -1.97 -16.36
CA PRO A 137 -27.96 -3.20 -17.00
C PRO A 137 -27.75 -3.14 -18.53
N ALA A 138 -27.37 -4.26 -19.14
CA ALA A 138 -27.15 -4.38 -20.57
C ALA A 138 -28.27 -5.15 -21.28
N SER A 139 -28.57 -4.74 -22.52
CA SER A 139 -29.34 -5.54 -23.48
C SER A 139 -28.43 -6.50 -24.24
N LEU A 140 -28.94 -7.64 -24.70
CA LEU A 140 -28.16 -8.58 -25.51
C LEU A 140 -27.57 -7.94 -26.78
N ASP A 141 -28.31 -7.03 -27.43
CA ASP A 141 -27.83 -6.29 -28.61
C ASP A 141 -26.61 -5.41 -28.33
N ALA A 142 -26.25 -5.15 -27.07
CA ALA A 142 -25.07 -4.37 -26.71
C ALA A 142 -23.78 -5.19 -26.80
N ILE A 143 -23.86 -6.52 -26.70
CA ILE A 143 -22.70 -7.42 -26.74
C ILE A 143 -21.97 -7.31 -28.09
N ASP A 144 -22.74 -7.24 -29.18
CA ASP A 144 -22.24 -7.12 -30.56
C ASP A 144 -21.83 -5.70 -30.96
N ARG A 145 -22.11 -4.68 -30.13
CA ARG A 145 -21.67 -3.30 -30.42
C ARG A 145 -20.16 -3.20 -30.23
N PRO A 146 -19.47 -2.29 -30.92
CA PRO A 146 -18.08 -1.98 -30.57
C PRO A 146 -18.03 -1.36 -29.16
N ARG A 147 -16.82 -1.34 -28.57
CA ARG A 147 -16.53 -0.57 -27.35
C ARG A 147 -16.87 0.91 -27.55
N ASP A 148 -17.23 1.58 -26.46
CA ASP A 148 -17.46 3.02 -26.44
C ASP A 148 -16.13 3.80 -26.37
N THR A 149 -15.14 3.21 -25.71
CA THR A 149 -13.83 3.81 -25.46
C THR A 149 -12.68 2.92 -25.96
N PRO A 150 -11.59 3.49 -26.48
CA PRO A 150 -10.41 2.70 -26.83
C PRO A 150 -9.78 2.08 -25.57
N ILE A 151 -9.21 0.88 -25.72
CA ILE A 151 -8.42 0.27 -24.65
C ILE A 151 -7.11 1.07 -24.51
N ASN A 152 -7.00 1.84 -23.43
CA ASN A 152 -5.81 2.61 -23.10
C ASN A 152 -5.13 2.02 -21.85
N LYS A 153 -4.55 0.84 -21.99
CA LYS A 153 -3.77 0.20 -20.92
C LYS A 153 -2.39 0.84 -20.84
N PRO A 154 -1.97 1.38 -19.67
CA PRO A 154 -0.61 1.89 -19.51
C PRO A 154 0.41 0.78 -19.75
N HIS A 155 1.47 1.12 -20.47
CA HIS A 155 2.56 0.22 -20.80
C HIS A 155 3.84 0.75 -20.16
N VAL A 156 4.55 -0.12 -19.45
CA VAL A 156 5.77 0.22 -18.71
C VAL A 156 6.96 -0.50 -19.31
N ASP A 157 7.91 0.26 -19.84
CA ASP A 157 9.18 -0.28 -20.33
C ASP A 157 10.22 -0.29 -19.20
N ARG A 158 10.26 -1.41 -18.46
CA ARG A 158 11.21 -1.59 -17.35
C ARG A 158 12.65 -1.74 -17.82
N GLU A 159 12.90 -2.16 -19.07
CA GLU A 159 14.24 -2.21 -19.65
C GLU A 159 14.81 -0.80 -19.87
N VAL A 160 13.97 0.16 -20.22
CA VAL A 160 14.38 1.57 -20.24
C VAL A 160 14.55 2.14 -18.84
N LEU A 161 13.57 1.92 -17.95
CA LEU A 161 13.56 2.52 -16.60
C LEU A 161 14.69 1.98 -15.70
N TYR A 162 14.95 0.67 -15.71
CA TYR A 162 15.94 0.02 -14.82
C TYR A 162 17.20 -0.45 -15.56
N GLY A 163 17.22 -0.41 -16.90
CA GLY A 163 18.28 -1.02 -17.70
C GLY A 163 19.34 -0.04 -18.18
N ALA A 164 19.96 -0.38 -19.31
CA ALA A 164 21.08 0.39 -19.86
C ALA A 164 20.73 1.84 -20.22
N PRO A 165 19.56 2.17 -20.81
CA PRO A 165 19.21 3.55 -21.16
C PRO A 165 19.23 4.50 -19.96
N PHE A 166 18.64 4.08 -18.83
CA PHE A 166 18.70 4.82 -17.57
C PHE A 166 20.13 5.01 -17.06
N LEU A 167 20.88 3.92 -16.94
CA LEU A 167 22.23 3.98 -16.36
C LEU A 167 23.20 4.84 -17.19
N GLN A 168 23.10 4.79 -18.52
CA GLN A 168 23.91 5.59 -19.44
C GLN A 168 23.57 7.09 -19.34
N ASP A 169 22.29 7.42 -19.26
CA ASP A 169 21.82 8.80 -19.16
C ASP A 169 22.27 9.44 -17.83
N ILE A 170 22.08 8.73 -16.71
CA ILE A 170 22.54 9.18 -15.40
C ILE A 170 24.07 9.32 -15.37
N ALA A 171 24.82 8.36 -15.91
CA ALA A 171 26.28 8.45 -15.98
C ALA A 171 26.74 9.70 -16.74
N SER A 172 26.13 10.00 -17.90
CA SER A 172 26.43 11.19 -18.69
C SER A 172 26.17 12.46 -17.89
N ARG A 173 24.98 12.60 -17.30
CA ARG A 173 24.58 13.81 -16.55
C ARG A 173 25.43 14.04 -15.30
N VAL A 174 25.80 12.97 -14.61
CA VAL A 174 26.71 13.02 -13.47
C VAL A 174 28.07 13.55 -13.91
N LEU A 175 28.65 13.01 -14.98
CA LEU A 175 29.93 13.46 -15.52
C LEU A 175 29.89 14.91 -16.00
N ASP A 176 28.85 15.29 -16.73
CA ASP A 176 28.64 16.67 -17.19
C ASP A 176 28.52 17.65 -16.01
N THR A 177 27.86 17.23 -14.93
CA THR A 177 27.68 18.05 -13.73
C THR A 177 28.99 18.27 -12.99
N VAL A 178 29.80 17.22 -12.79
CA VAL A 178 31.10 17.36 -12.08
C VAL A 178 32.14 18.11 -12.91
N ALA A 179 32.01 18.12 -14.24
CA ALA A 179 32.85 18.90 -15.14
C ALA A 179 32.49 20.40 -15.16
N ASN A 180 31.34 20.79 -14.59
CA ASN A 180 30.86 22.17 -14.60
C ASN A 180 31.58 23.05 -13.56
N ASP A 181 31.93 24.28 -13.96
CA ASP A 181 32.56 25.30 -13.11
C ASP A 181 31.79 25.56 -11.80
N VAL A 182 30.45 25.46 -11.82
CA VAL A 182 29.60 25.64 -10.63
C VAL A 182 29.89 24.55 -9.60
N TRP A 183 30.02 23.29 -10.03
CA TRP A 183 30.34 22.19 -9.13
C TRP A 183 31.74 22.36 -8.54
N LEU A 184 32.73 22.72 -9.37
CA LEU A 184 34.12 22.93 -8.96
C LEU A 184 34.30 24.09 -7.95
N GLN A 185 33.36 25.03 -7.91
CA GLN A 185 33.36 26.15 -6.97
C GLN A 185 32.66 25.83 -5.64
N THR A 186 32.01 24.67 -5.52
CA THR A 186 31.31 24.21 -4.31
C THR A 186 32.08 23.12 -3.59
N ASN A 187 31.79 22.90 -2.30
CA ASN A 187 32.33 21.76 -1.55
C ASN A 187 31.53 20.45 -1.81
N ALA A 188 30.82 20.36 -2.94
CA ALA A 188 29.94 19.24 -3.27
C ALA A 188 30.68 17.88 -3.38
N GLY A 189 31.99 17.88 -3.62
CA GLY A 189 32.80 16.66 -3.53
C GLY A 189 32.83 16.04 -2.12
N GLU A 190 32.74 16.86 -1.08
CA GLU A 190 32.92 16.47 0.32
C GLU A 190 31.63 16.55 1.14
N ASN A 191 30.70 17.44 0.79
CA ASN A 191 29.48 17.72 1.54
C ASN A 191 28.22 17.21 0.83
N ALA A 192 27.46 16.33 1.49
CA ALA A 192 26.22 15.78 0.95
C ALA A 192 25.13 16.84 0.73
N SER A 193 25.05 17.86 1.59
CA SER A 193 24.05 18.94 1.47
C SER A 193 24.26 19.76 0.19
N ASP A 194 25.52 19.98 -0.19
CA ASP A 194 25.87 20.75 -1.40
C ASP A 194 25.56 19.96 -2.69
N ARG A 195 25.49 18.62 -2.63
CA ARG A 195 25.10 17.76 -3.77
C ARG A 195 23.61 17.68 -4.00
N TYR A 196 22.80 17.97 -2.99
CA TYR A 196 21.37 17.67 -3.01
C TYR A 196 20.66 18.33 -4.19
N GLN A 197 20.93 19.61 -4.46
CA GLN A 197 20.32 20.34 -5.57
C GLN A 197 20.71 19.76 -6.95
N SER A 198 21.96 19.31 -7.11
CA SER A 198 22.40 18.62 -8.33
C SER A 198 21.73 17.25 -8.48
N THR A 199 21.56 16.52 -7.38
CA THR A 199 20.81 15.25 -7.36
C THR A 199 19.37 15.47 -7.79
N VAL A 200 18.69 16.47 -7.22
CA VAL A 200 17.32 16.89 -7.61
C VAL A 200 17.25 17.19 -9.09
N ALA A 201 18.14 18.04 -9.61
CA ALA A 201 18.15 18.43 -11.01
C ALA A 201 18.34 17.24 -11.97
N ILE A 202 19.32 16.36 -11.72
CA ILE A 202 19.56 15.19 -12.58
C ILE A 202 18.35 14.26 -12.59
N HIS A 203 17.76 13.99 -11.43
CA HIS A 203 16.61 13.10 -11.34
C HIS A 203 15.39 13.68 -12.05
N ARG A 204 15.08 14.97 -11.82
CA ARG A 204 14.01 15.66 -12.55
C ARG A 204 14.22 15.56 -14.05
N ASP A 205 15.42 15.88 -14.51
CA ASP A 205 15.69 15.92 -15.93
C ASP A 205 15.60 14.52 -16.55
N TRP A 206 16.01 13.46 -15.86
CA TRP A 206 15.75 12.09 -16.30
C TRP A 206 14.25 11.83 -16.50
N LEU A 207 13.45 12.16 -15.49
CA LEU A 207 12.01 11.88 -15.49
C LEU A 207 11.21 12.72 -16.49
N MET A 208 11.63 13.96 -16.72
CA MET A 208 10.87 14.98 -17.45
C MET A 208 11.44 15.29 -18.85
N THR A 209 12.53 14.64 -19.27
CA THR A 209 13.05 14.80 -20.64
C THR A 209 12.39 13.78 -21.57
N PRO A 210 11.69 14.22 -22.64
CA PRO A 210 11.19 13.34 -23.69
C PRO A 210 12.32 12.51 -24.32
N ARG A 211 12.09 11.20 -24.50
CA ARG A 211 13.09 10.30 -25.06
C ARG A 211 12.65 9.65 -26.37
N SER A 212 13.58 9.50 -27.31
CA SER A 212 13.30 8.90 -28.62
C SER A 212 13.04 7.39 -28.55
N ASP A 213 13.71 6.68 -27.63
CA ASP A 213 13.50 5.25 -27.38
C ASP A 213 12.11 4.97 -26.79
N LEU A 214 11.48 5.97 -26.17
CA LEU A 214 10.10 5.96 -25.69
C LEU A 214 9.11 6.64 -26.66
N GLY A 215 9.49 6.85 -27.93
CA GLY A 215 8.61 7.47 -28.92
C GLY A 215 8.26 8.94 -28.64
N GLY A 216 9.13 9.66 -27.92
CA GLY A 216 8.93 11.05 -27.50
C GLY A 216 8.23 11.20 -26.15
N ARG A 217 7.93 10.11 -25.45
CA ARG A 217 7.38 10.14 -24.10
C ARG A 217 8.47 10.41 -23.06
N MET A 218 8.05 10.91 -21.91
CA MET A 218 8.91 11.11 -20.73
C MET A 218 8.89 9.84 -19.87
N PRO A 219 10.01 9.44 -19.23
CA PRO A 219 10.02 8.29 -18.32
C PRO A 219 8.94 8.35 -17.23
N ARG A 220 8.64 9.55 -16.71
CA ARG A 220 7.57 9.77 -15.74
C ARG A 220 6.21 9.27 -16.23
N GLU A 221 5.89 9.45 -17.52
CA GLU A 221 4.62 9.02 -18.10
C GLU A 221 4.44 7.49 -18.11
N LEU A 222 5.50 6.72 -17.87
CA LEU A 222 5.44 5.26 -17.71
C LEU A 222 5.11 4.84 -16.27
N LEU A 223 5.29 5.73 -15.29
CA LEU A 223 5.13 5.39 -13.87
C LEU A 223 3.67 5.48 -13.38
N HIS A 224 2.81 6.17 -14.13
CA HIS A 224 1.42 6.45 -13.75
C HIS A 224 0.39 5.70 -14.61
N GLY A 225 -0.90 5.91 -14.32
CA GLY A 225 -2.03 5.47 -15.15
C GLY A 225 -2.83 4.28 -14.61
N ALA A 226 -2.35 3.58 -13.57
CA ALA A 226 -3.11 2.48 -12.95
C ALA A 226 -2.90 2.33 -11.43
N ARG A 227 -2.23 3.30 -10.79
CA ARG A 227 -1.85 3.24 -9.37
C ARG A 227 -3.05 2.96 -8.45
N GLN A 228 -4.09 3.78 -8.55
CA GLN A 228 -5.29 3.68 -7.70
C GLN A 228 -5.98 2.32 -7.85
N TRP A 229 -6.08 1.80 -9.07
CA TRP A 229 -6.65 0.47 -9.32
C TRP A 229 -5.80 -0.64 -8.68
N ILE A 230 -4.47 -0.61 -8.85
CA ILE A 230 -3.57 -1.59 -8.23
C ILE A 230 -3.68 -1.55 -6.70
N GLU A 231 -3.78 -0.36 -6.11
CA GLU A 231 -3.99 -0.18 -4.67
C GLU A 231 -5.31 -0.81 -4.22
N GLN A 232 -6.41 -0.60 -4.95
CA GLN A 232 -7.70 -1.22 -4.64
C GLN A 232 -7.68 -2.75 -4.76
N VAL A 233 -7.06 -3.30 -5.81
CA VAL A 233 -6.91 -4.77 -5.96
C VAL A 233 -6.07 -5.35 -4.81
N THR A 234 -5.00 -4.66 -4.43
CA THR A 234 -4.13 -5.07 -3.32
C THR A 234 -4.87 -4.98 -1.98
N TRP A 235 -5.67 -3.93 -1.79
CA TRP A 235 -6.55 -3.77 -0.64
C TRP A 235 -7.58 -4.90 -0.52
N GLY A 236 -8.21 -5.33 -1.63
CA GLY A 236 -9.11 -6.48 -1.62
C GLY A 236 -8.43 -7.77 -1.13
N GLN A 237 -7.15 -7.97 -1.47
CA GLN A 237 -6.37 -9.07 -0.91
C GLN A 237 -6.07 -8.88 0.58
N GLN A 238 -5.83 -7.65 1.06
CA GLN A 238 -5.68 -7.37 2.49
C GLN A 238 -6.95 -7.74 3.27
N GLN A 239 -8.13 -7.37 2.76
CA GLN A 239 -9.41 -7.71 3.38
C GLN A 239 -9.58 -9.23 3.51
N ARG A 240 -9.25 -9.97 2.45
CA ARG A 240 -9.29 -11.44 2.46
C ARG A 240 -8.36 -12.04 3.53
N VAL A 241 -7.15 -11.50 3.67
CA VAL A 241 -6.18 -11.97 4.66
C VAL A 241 -6.64 -11.66 6.08
N GLN A 242 -7.23 -10.48 6.30
CA GLN A 242 -7.82 -10.10 7.58
C GLN A 242 -8.97 -11.03 8.00
N ASP A 243 -9.72 -11.59 7.03
CA ASP A 243 -10.75 -12.61 7.25
C ASP A 243 -10.18 -14.05 7.33
N GLY A 244 -8.84 -14.20 7.37
CA GLY A 244 -8.16 -15.49 7.53
C GLY A 244 -7.94 -16.29 6.25
N GLY A 245 -8.19 -15.69 5.08
CA GLY A 245 -7.86 -16.30 3.78
C GLY A 245 -6.37 -16.23 3.44
N PRO A 246 -5.88 -17.06 2.50
CA PRO A 246 -4.49 -17.01 2.05
C PRO A 246 -4.24 -15.81 1.13
N THR A 247 -3.00 -15.30 1.16
CA THR A 247 -2.47 -14.38 0.15
C THR A 247 -1.93 -15.18 -1.03
N ILE A 248 -2.50 -14.99 -2.22
CA ILE A 248 -2.10 -15.74 -3.43
C ILE A 248 -1.62 -14.76 -4.49
N ALA A 249 -0.36 -14.86 -4.92
CA ALA A 249 0.24 -13.92 -5.87
C ALA A 249 -0.25 -14.12 -7.32
N LEU A 250 -0.51 -13.01 -8.03
CA LEU A 250 -0.81 -13.03 -9.47
C LEU A 250 0.30 -13.76 -10.25
N PRO A 251 0.04 -14.70 -11.16
CA PRO A 251 1.12 -15.41 -11.88
C PRO A 251 2.07 -14.46 -12.63
N ASP A 252 3.36 -14.80 -12.67
CA ASP A 252 4.41 -14.00 -13.32
C ASP A 252 4.72 -14.44 -14.76
N ASP A 253 4.04 -15.48 -15.24
CA ASP A 253 4.12 -16.02 -16.60
C ASP A 253 3.03 -15.48 -17.54
N TRP A 254 2.20 -14.55 -17.05
CA TRP A 254 1.19 -13.86 -17.85
C TRP A 254 1.82 -13.00 -18.94
N ALA A 255 1.12 -12.89 -20.07
CA ALA A 255 1.66 -12.26 -21.28
C ALA A 255 2.15 -10.81 -21.03
N ASP A 256 1.41 -10.07 -20.21
CA ASP A 256 1.67 -8.66 -19.93
C ASP A 256 2.49 -8.43 -18.66
N TYR A 257 2.87 -9.46 -17.89
CA TYR A 257 3.51 -9.28 -16.58
C TYR A 257 4.75 -8.37 -16.63
N ALA A 258 5.57 -8.50 -17.67
CA ALA A 258 6.79 -7.70 -17.85
C ALA A 258 6.50 -6.20 -18.07
N THR A 259 5.36 -5.87 -18.67
CA THR A 259 5.03 -4.51 -19.15
C THR A 259 3.79 -3.91 -18.49
N ALA A 260 3.22 -4.63 -17.52
CA ALA A 260 2.07 -4.21 -16.74
C ALA A 260 2.33 -2.88 -16.01
N PRO A 261 1.28 -2.07 -15.76
CA PRO A 261 1.39 -0.82 -15.01
C PRO A 261 2.08 -0.96 -13.66
N MET A 262 2.72 0.11 -13.19
CA MET A 262 3.36 0.16 -11.88
C MET A 262 2.34 0.50 -10.78
N GLY A 263 2.45 -0.16 -9.64
CA GLY A 263 1.77 0.23 -8.41
C GLY A 263 2.48 1.39 -7.71
N GLY A 264 1.87 1.95 -6.66
CA GLY A 264 2.44 3.05 -5.88
C GLY A 264 3.80 2.68 -5.28
N GLU A 265 3.92 1.50 -4.67
CA GLU A 265 5.17 1.05 -4.04
C GLU A 265 6.31 0.84 -5.05
N GLU A 266 6.03 0.25 -6.23
CA GLU A 266 7.04 0.09 -7.28
C GLU A 266 7.56 1.46 -7.76
N MET A 267 6.65 2.44 -7.88
CA MET A 267 7.00 3.81 -8.26
C MET A 267 7.84 4.51 -7.18
N CYS A 268 7.49 4.38 -5.90
CA CYS A 268 8.29 4.91 -4.79
C CYS A 268 9.73 4.38 -4.83
N LEU A 269 9.88 3.06 -4.96
CA LEU A 269 11.19 2.43 -5.05
C LEU A 269 11.96 2.80 -6.32
N TYR A 270 11.26 3.10 -7.42
CA TYR A 270 11.91 3.59 -8.62
C TYR A 270 12.54 4.98 -8.42
N PHE A 271 11.84 5.88 -7.74
CA PHE A 271 12.38 7.19 -7.40
C PHE A 271 13.58 7.07 -6.45
N ASP A 272 13.49 6.21 -5.43
CA ASP A 272 14.59 5.94 -4.49
C ASP A 272 15.80 5.34 -5.23
N LEU A 273 15.57 4.40 -6.14
CA LEU A 273 16.62 3.84 -6.97
C LEU A 273 17.34 4.92 -7.78
N CYS A 274 16.61 5.88 -8.34
CA CYS A 274 17.21 6.99 -9.06
C CYS A 274 18.14 7.80 -8.16
N ARG A 275 17.72 8.11 -6.94
CA ARG A 275 18.53 8.82 -5.94
C ARG A 275 19.79 8.02 -5.55
N GLU A 276 19.64 6.73 -5.34
CA GLU A 276 20.74 5.83 -4.97
C GLU A 276 21.78 5.68 -6.08
N VAL A 277 21.33 5.53 -7.33
CA VAL A 277 22.23 5.44 -8.49
C VAL A 277 22.96 6.76 -8.73
N ILE A 278 22.28 7.91 -8.62
CA ILE A 278 22.92 9.23 -8.70
C ILE A 278 23.94 9.40 -7.56
N GLY A 279 23.58 9.03 -6.33
CA GLY A 279 24.46 9.06 -5.17
C GLY A 279 25.69 8.15 -5.31
N ALA A 280 25.53 6.96 -5.90
CA ALA A 280 26.64 6.09 -6.28
C ALA A 280 27.55 6.75 -7.32
N GLY A 281 26.98 7.48 -8.28
CA GLY A 281 27.72 8.28 -9.26
C GLY A 281 28.61 9.33 -8.59
N TRP A 282 28.08 10.09 -7.63
CA TRP A 282 28.86 11.06 -6.86
C TRP A 282 30.03 10.42 -6.10
N ARG A 283 29.78 9.27 -5.46
CA ARG A 283 30.83 8.51 -4.76
C ARG A 283 31.92 8.03 -5.72
N TRP A 284 31.55 7.57 -6.90
CA TRP A 284 32.51 7.14 -7.92
C TRP A 284 33.38 8.30 -8.41
N CYS A 285 32.76 9.44 -8.76
CA CYS A 285 33.45 10.64 -9.24
C CYS A 285 34.43 11.20 -8.20
N SER A 286 34.05 11.16 -6.92
CA SER A 286 34.89 11.66 -5.82
C SER A 286 35.98 10.66 -5.39
N GLY A 287 35.89 9.40 -5.85
CA GLY A 287 36.79 8.32 -5.48
C GLY A 287 38.01 8.15 -6.39
N GLU A 288 38.89 7.21 -6.05
CA GLU A 288 40.11 6.90 -6.82
C GLU A 288 39.82 6.43 -8.26
N ALA A 289 38.65 5.83 -8.51
CA ALA A 289 38.23 5.45 -9.86
C ALA A 289 37.95 6.69 -10.71
N GLY A 290 37.06 7.59 -10.27
CA GLY A 290 36.77 8.84 -10.98
C GLY A 290 38.00 9.72 -11.21
N ASN A 291 38.90 9.82 -10.23
CA ASN A 291 40.15 10.58 -10.35
C ASN A 291 41.11 10.03 -11.42
N ARG A 292 41.06 8.71 -11.70
CA ARG A 292 41.91 8.08 -12.73
C ARG A 292 41.30 8.21 -14.13
N THR A 293 39.99 8.03 -14.26
CA THR A 293 39.33 7.92 -15.56
C THR A 293 38.84 9.26 -16.12
N SER A 294 38.70 10.30 -15.28
CA SER A 294 38.29 11.65 -15.69
C SER A 294 39.21 12.33 -16.73
N GLN A 295 40.39 11.76 -17.00
CA GLN A 295 41.28 12.23 -18.06
C GLN A 295 40.87 11.74 -19.47
N TYR A 296 39.95 10.77 -19.58
CA TYR A 296 39.49 10.14 -20.82
C TYR A 296 37.96 10.02 -20.83
N GLU A 297 37.26 11.05 -21.34
CA GLU A 297 35.79 11.21 -21.24
C GLU A 297 34.97 10.00 -21.73
N ALA A 298 35.35 9.38 -22.86
CA ALA A 298 34.62 8.25 -23.42
C ALA A 298 34.75 6.95 -22.58
N ASP A 299 35.91 6.75 -21.96
CA ASP A 299 36.17 5.59 -21.10
C ASP A 299 35.46 5.78 -19.75
N ALA A 300 35.43 7.02 -19.23
CA ALA A 300 34.76 7.37 -17.98
C ALA A 300 33.26 7.06 -18.00
N ALA A 301 32.54 7.41 -19.07
CA ALA A 301 31.10 7.16 -19.17
C ALA A 301 30.77 5.66 -19.17
N THR A 302 31.58 4.85 -19.87
CA THR A 302 31.40 3.39 -19.94
C THR A 302 31.73 2.73 -18.60
N GLU A 303 32.85 3.11 -17.97
CA GLU A 303 33.23 2.61 -16.65
C GLU A 303 32.19 2.97 -15.58
N LEU A 304 31.74 4.23 -15.55
CA LEU A 304 30.71 4.67 -14.63
C LEU A 304 29.40 3.93 -14.85
N THR A 305 28.94 3.77 -16.10
CA THR A 305 27.72 2.98 -16.41
C THR A 305 27.80 1.56 -15.84
N ASN A 306 28.96 0.90 -15.97
CA ASN A 306 29.17 -0.44 -15.44
C ASN A 306 29.17 -0.46 -13.91
N PHE A 307 29.79 0.54 -13.27
CA PHE A 307 29.76 0.70 -11.81
C PHE A 307 28.32 0.93 -11.30
N LEU A 308 27.57 1.83 -11.93
CA LEU A 308 26.17 2.11 -11.59
C LEU A 308 25.28 0.87 -11.74
N ARG A 309 25.54 0.01 -12.73
CA ARG A 309 24.83 -1.27 -12.88
C ARG A 309 25.00 -2.17 -11.66
N VAL A 310 26.24 -2.26 -11.15
CA VAL A 310 26.54 -3.05 -9.94
C VAL A 310 25.84 -2.43 -8.74
N ALA A 311 25.99 -1.12 -8.52
CA ALA A 311 25.34 -0.42 -7.41
C ALA A 311 23.81 -0.59 -7.42
N LYS A 312 23.17 -0.48 -8.60
CA LYS A 312 21.74 -0.72 -8.79
C LYS A 312 21.35 -2.14 -8.40
N ASN A 313 22.07 -3.15 -8.89
CA ASN A 313 21.76 -4.55 -8.61
C ASN A 313 21.97 -4.90 -7.14
N ASP A 314 23.02 -4.35 -6.52
CA ASP A 314 23.29 -4.52 -5.10
C ASP A 314 22.15 -3.92 -4.28
N TRP A 315 21.77 -2.65 -4.54
CA TRP A 315 20.66 -2.00 -3.84
C TRP A 315 19.34 -2.77 -3.98
N LEU A 316 19.00 -3.21 -5.21
CA LEU A 316 17.80 -3.99 -5.46
C LEU A 316 17.76 -5.32 -4.68
N SER A 317 18.92 -5.90 -4.37
CA SER A 317 19.04 -7.22 -3.74
C SER A 317 19.30 -7.15 -2.24
N SER A 318 19.81 -6.02 -1.74
CA SER A 318 20.08 -5.80 -0.33
C SER A 318 18.77 -5.54 0.44
N PRO A 319 18.52 -6.24 1.55
CA PRO A 319 17.43 -5.88 2.46
C PRO A 319 17.66 -4.49 3.05
N PHE A 320 16.58 -3.77 3.35
CA PHE A 320 16.65 -2.58 4.18
C PHE A 320 17.07 -2.96 5.61
N GLU A 321 17.52 -1.98 6.41
CA GLU A 321 18.04 -2.22 7.77
C GLU A 321 17.09 -3.03 8.64
N GLU A 322 15.79 -2.84 8.42
CA GLU A 322 14.71 -3.50 9.15
C GLU A 322 13.68 -4.08 8.20
N GLY A 323 14.05 -4.37 6.93
CA GLY A 323 13.05 -4.74 5.93
C GLY A 323 13.47 -5.54 4.70
N PRO A 324 12.48 -5.96 3.87
CA PRO A 324 12.77 -6.77 2.71
C PRO A 324 13.57 -5.99 1.66
N SER A 325 14.19 -6.72 0.74
CA SER A 325 14.87 -6.08 -0.39
C SER A 325 13.89 -5.33 -1.30
N PRO A 326 14.31 -4.24 -1.96
CA PRO A 326 13.49 -3.55 -2.95
C PRO A 326 12.94 -4.48 -4.04
N SER A 327 13.71 -5.49 -4.48
CA SER A 327 13.22 -6.46 -5.48
C SER A 327 12.02 -7.26 -5.01
N PHE A 328 11.97 -7.62 -3.72
CA PHE A 328 10.83 -8.32 -3.14
C PHE A 328 9.60 -7.41 -3.09
N ILE A 329 9.76 -6.16 -2.65
CA ILE A 329 8.66 -5.19 -2.59
C ILE A 329 8.10 -4.93 -4.01
N ILE A 330 8.98 -4.74 -4.99
CA ILE A 330 8.61 -4.60 -6.41
C ILE A 330 7.84 -5.84 -6.89
N GLN A 331 8.28 -7.05 -6.51
CA GLN A 331 7.59 -8.29 -6.87
C GLN A 331 6.19 -8.36 -6.24
N CYS A 332 6.04 -8.02 -4.96
CA CYS A 332 4.73 -7.96 -4.30
C CYS A 332 3.79 -6.97 -4.98
N SER A 333 4.28 -5.76 -5.28
CA SER A 333 3.51 -4.73 -5.98
C SER A 333 3.04 -5.21 -7.36
N ARG A 334 3.94 -5.80 -8.16
CA ARG A 334 3.62 -6.34 -9.49
C ARG A 334 2.68 -7.54 -9.44
N ARG A 335 2.76 -8.35 -8.39
CA ARG A 335 1.89 -9.51 -8.18
C ARG A 335 0.63 -9.18 -7.37
N ARG A 336 0.40 -7.89 -7.10
CA ARG A 336 -0.77 -7.29 -6.44
C ARG A 336 -1.14 -8.00 -5.14
N VAL A 337 -0.13 -8.17 -4.29
CA VAL A 337 -0.28 -8.79 -2.98
C VAL A 337 0.23 -7.86 -1.90
N PRO A 338 -0.46 -7.78 -0.76
CA PRO A 338 0.03 -6.99 0.35
C PRO A 338 1.26 -7.63 0.99
N ARG A 339 2.09 -6.77 1.59
CA ARG A 339 3.21 -7.17 2.44
C ARG A 339 2.75 -7.05 3.88
N GLY A 340 2.96 -8.06 4.70
CA GLY A 340 2.53 -8.06 6.10
C GLY A 340 3.25 -9.12 6.92
N LEU A 341 3.62 -8.74 8.15
CA LEU A 341 4.41 -9.56 9.06
C LEU A 341 3.82 -10.98 9.20
N GLY A 342 4.64 -12.00 8.95
CA GLY A 342 4.24 -13.41 9.11
C GLY A 342 3.25 -13.94 8.07
N SER A 343 2.91 -13.16 7.04
CA SER A 343 2.05 -13.64 5.94
C SER A 343 2.85 -14.43 4.92
N THR A 344 2.49 -15.70 4.71
CA THR A 344 3.02 -16.48 3.58
C THR A 344 2.28 -16.10 2.31
N ILE A 345 3.02 -15.70 1.28
CA ILE A 345 2.46 -15.40 -0.04
C ILE A 345 2.63 -16.62 -0.94
N GLU A 346 1.54 -17.29 -1.29
CA GLU A 346 1.57 -18.38 -2.25
C GLU A 346 2.03 -17.86 -3.63
N GLY A 347 3.04 -18.51 -4.22
CA GLY A 347 3.63 -18.11 -5.50
C GLY A 347 4.86 -17.21 -5.40
N ILE A 348 5.25 -16.77 -4.20
CA ILE A 348 6.52 -16.05 -3.96
C ILE A 348 7.34 -16.85 -2.94
N GLU A 349 8.52 -17.34 -3.35
CA GLU A 349 9.35 -18.22 -2.49
C GLU A 349 10.12 -17.47 -1.40
N ALA A 350 10.34 -16.16 -1.57
CA ALA A 350 11.08 -15.35 -0.61
C ALA A 350 10.20 -15.09 0.64
N PRO A 351 10.67 -15.45 1.86
CA PRO A 351 9.96 -15.07 3.07
C PRO A 351 10.03 -13.56 3.26
N GLN A 352 8.94 -12.94 3.72
CA GLN A 352 9.04 -11.64 4.37
C GLN A 352 9.84 -11.84 5.65
N VAL A 353 11.11 -11.43 5.63
CA VAL A 353 11.98 -11.44 6.79
C VAL A 353 11.93 -10.04 7.37
N GLU A 354 11.01 -9.82 8.28
CA GLU A 354 11.11 -8.73 9.25
C GLU A 354 10.88 -9.29 10.64
N GLU A 355 11.84 -9.07 11.52
CA GLU A 355 11.57 -8.88 12.93
C GLU A 355 11.24 -7.40 13.03
N HIS A 356 10.01 -7.05 13.41
CA HIS A 356 9.71 -5.69 13.80
C HIS A 356 10.64 -5.37 14.97
N SER A 357 11.76 -4.68 14.70
CA SER A 357 12.67 -4.26 15.74
C SER A 357 11.88 -3.26 16.57
N ILE A 358 11.72 -3.57 17.85
CA ILE A 358 11.24 -2.60 18.84
C ILE A 358 12.39 -1.60 19.02
N GLY A 359 12.67 -0.78 18.01
CA GLY A 359 13.69 0.26 18.03
C GLY A 359 13.27 1.45 18.90
N CYS A 360 11.98 1.48 19.27
CA CYS A 360 11.32 2.54 19.99
C CYS A 360 10.73 1.96 21.30
N ASP A 361 11.09 2.52 22.47
CA ASP A 361 10.50 2.17 23.78
C ASP A 361 9.03 2.64 23.91
N CYS A 362 8.23 2.52 22.85
CA CYS A 362 6.84 2.91 22.85
C CYS A 362 5.96 1.69 23.20
N PRO A 363 5.01 1.83 24.13
CA PRO A 363 4.04 0.76 24.43
C PRO A 363 3.21 0.34 23.20
N ILE A 364 3.05 1.23 22.20
CA ILE A 364 2.35 0.94 20.95
C ILE A 364 3.20 0.06 20.03
N CYS A 365 4.52 0.37 19.91
CA CYS A 365 5.50 -0.48 19.20
C CYS A 365 5.45 -1.92 19.79
N GLU A 366 5.39 -2.06 21.12
CA GLU A 366 5.28 -3.37 21.78
C GLU A 366 3.93 -4.06 21.55
N MET A 367 2.81 -3.31 21.57
CA MET A 367 1.49 -3.87 21.27
C MET A 367 1.38 -4.37 19.82
N LEU A 368 2.02 -3.67 18.88
CA LEU A 368 2.10 -4.09 17.49
C LEU A 368 2.93 -5.37 17.35
N ALA A 369 4.10 -5.44 18.00
CA ALA A 369 4.93 -6.63 18.02
C ALA A 369 4.21 -7.85 18.67
N ASP A 370 3.35 -7.61 19.65
CA ASP A 370 2.50 -8.62 20.27
C ASP A 370 1.34 -9.11 19.38
N GLY A 371 1.14 -8.52 18.21
CA GLY A 371 0.04 -8.84 17.30
C GLY A 371 -1.32 -8.33 17.76
N MET A 372 -1.37 -7.33 18.65
CA MET A 372 -2.64 -6.83 19.19
C MET A 372 -3.55 -6.19 18.14
N PHE A 373 -2.96 -5.61 17.09
CA PHE A 373 -3.70 -4.96 16.00
C PHE A 373 -4.09 -5.94 14.89
N GLY A 374 -3.95 -7.26 15.14
CA GLY A 374 -4.13 -8.28 14.12
C GLY A 374 -2.99 -8.27 13.11
N ILE A 375 -3.31 -8.63 11.87
CA ILE A 375 -2.34 -8.67 10.78
C ILE A 375 -2.04 -7.23 10.34
N GLY A 376 -0.80 -6.80 10.54
CA GLY A 376 -0.30 -5.52 10.02
C GLY A 376 0.14 -5.66 8.56
N PHE A 377 -0.14 -4.64 7.77
CA PHE A 377 0.37 -4.52 6.41
C PHE A 377 1.27 -3.30 6.28
N GLU A 378 2.36 -3.44 5.54
CA GLU A 378 3.26 -2.35 5.21
C GLU A 378 2.88 -1.76 3.86
N CYS A 379 3.07 -0.45 3.73
CA CYS A 379 2.90 0.27 2.48
C CYS A 379 3.93 1.40 2.41
N LEU A 380 4.50 1.64 1.23
CA LEU A 380 5.29 2.84 0.95
C LEU A 380 4.34 3.93 0.42
N ASP A 381 4.12 4.98 1.21
CA ASP A 381 3.17 6.06 0.87
C ASP A 381 3.77 7.13 -0.07
N GLY A 382 5.09 7.16 -0.20
CA GLY A 382 5.80 8.13 -1.04
C GLY A 382 5.86 9.54 -0.45
N HIS A 383 5.57 9.74 0.85
CA HIS A 383 5.57 11.06 1.47
C HIS A 383 6.89 11.81 1.27
N HIS A 384 8.02 11.11 1.36
CA HIS A 384 9.35 11.70 1.20
C HIS A 384 9.61 12.27 -0.20
N LEU A 385 8.86 11.83 -1.21
CA LEU A 385 8.97 12.31 -2.59
C LEU A 385 8.37 13.71 -2.75
N GLU A 386 7.36 14.04 -1.94
CA GLU A 386 6.68 15.34 -1.98
C GLU A 386 7.51 16.44 -1.27
N LEU A 387 8.55 16.07 -0.51
CA LEU A 387 9.43 17.01 0.20
C LEU A 387 10.25 17.91 -0.74
N ASP A 388 10.52 17.44 -1.95
CA ASP A 388 11.23 18.22 -2.98
C ASP A 388 10.34 19.34 -3.57
N ASN A 389 9.02 19.30 -3.36
CA ASN A 389 8.04 20.25 -3.90
C ASN A 389 8.16 20.47 -5.43
N GLU A 390 8.41 19.40 -6.17
CA GLU A 390 8.46 19.41 -7.63
C GLU A 390 7.51 18.37 -8.22
N PHE A 391 6.71 18.76 -9.21
CA PHE A 391 5.81 17.86 -9.95
C PHE A 391 6.51 16.60 -10.49
N ALA A 392 7.80 16.70 -10.83
CA ALA A 392 8.57 15.58 -11.35
C ALA A 392 8.57 14.36 -10.42
N PHE A 393 8.53 14.57 -9.10
CA PHE A 393 8.57 13.52 -8.09
C PHE A 393 7.21 13.23 -7.47
N SER A 394 6.18 13.99 -7.84
CA SER A 394 4.86 13.80 -7.27
C SER A 394 4.22 12.49 -7.72
N MET A 395 3.48 11.88 -6.80
CA MET A 395 2.67 10.67 -7.03
C MET A 395 1.43 10.93 -7.93
N LEU A 396 1.09 12.19 -8.19
CA LEU A 396 -0.06 12.60 -9.00
C LEU A 396 0.26 12.56 -10.49
N GLU A 397 -0.60 11.95 -11.30
CA GLU A 397 -0.32 11.73 -12.73
C GLU A 397 -0.15 13.04 -13.52
N THR A 398 -1.02 14.02 -13.28
CA THR A 398 -1.07 15.26 -14.07
C THR A 398 -0.57 16.46 -13.28
N ARG A 399 0.00 17.42 -14.01
CA ARG A 399 0.49 18.66 -13.41
C ARG A 399 -0.65 19.47 -12.80
N GLU A 400 -1.80 19.46 -13.45
CA GLU A 400 -3.00 20.15 -12.99
C GLU A 400 -3.49 19.60 -11.66
N ALA A 401 -3.48 18.26 -11.47
CA ALA A 401 -3.85 17.64 -10.20
C ALA A 401 -2.86 18.02 -9.09
N TRP A 402 -1.56 18.03 -9.40
CA TRP A 402 -0.54 18.46 -8.45
C TRP A 402 -0.68 19.93 -8.07
N GLU A 403 -0.89 20.82 -9.03
CA GLU A 403 -1.11 22.25 -8.76
C GLU A 403 -2.41 22.53 -7.98
N GLU A 404 -3.45 21.71 -8.12
CA GLU A 404 -4.63 21.76 -7.24
C GLU A 404 -4.28 21.29 -5.83
N GLN A 405 -3.63 20.14 -5.67
CA GLN A 405 -3.23 19.64 -4.35
C GLN A 405 -2.33 20.64 -3.60
N GLN A 406 -1.37 21.28 -4.29
CA GLN A 406 -0.52 22.31 -3.69
C GLN A 406 -1.32 23.55 -3.27
N ARG A 407 -2.38 23.92 -4.01
CA ARG A 407 -3.29 25.00 -3.63
C ARG A 407 -4.12 24.61 -2.41
N GLU A 408 -4.71 23.43 -2.39
CA GLU A 408 -5.49 22.91 -1.26
C GLU A 408 -4.64 22.83 0.01
N PHE A 409 -3.42 22.30 -0.10
CA PHE A 409 -2.48 22.22 1.01
C PHE A 409 -2.05 23.62 1.50
N GLY A 410 -1.82 24.56 0.58
CA GLY A 410 -1.54 25.96 0.92
C GLY A 410 -2.70 26.64 1.65
N LEU A 411 -3.95 26.38 1.23
CA LEU A 411 -5.15 26.86 1.91
C LEU A 411 -5.27 26.26 3.30
N TYR A 412 -5.16 24.94 3.42
CA TYR A 412 -5.22 24.23 4.70
C TYR A 412 -4.17 24.73 5.69
N ASN A 413 -2.91 24.88 5.26
CA ASN A 413 -1.86 25.44 6.11
C ASN A 413 -2.16 26.88 6.51
N SER A 414 -2.72 27.70 5.62
CA SER A 414 -3.12 29.07 5.97
C SER A 414 -4.28 29.13 6.96
N GLU A 415 -5.21 28.17 6.90
CA GLU A 415 -6.30 28.01 7.86
C GLU A 415 -5.78 27.54 9.22
N LEU A 416 -4.88 26.54 9.22
CA LEU A 416 -4.24 26.03 10.43
C LEU A 416 -3.37 27.11 11.11
N ASP A 417 -2.58 27.84 10.33
CA ASP A 417 -1.80 28.97 10.84
C ASP A 417 -2.72 30.06 11.41
N PHE A 418 -3.88 30.32 10.78
CA PHE A 418 -4.86 31.27 11.28
C PHE A 418 -5.52 30.80 12.59
N GLU A 419 -5.83 29.50 12.71
CA GLU A 419 -6.35 28.90 13.95
C GLU A 419 -5.32 28.89 15.08
N LEU A 420 -4.05 28.62 14.78
CA LEU A 420 -2.93 28.66 15.74
C LEU A 420 -2.59 30.10 16.16
N LEU A 421 -2.85 31.09 15.31
CA LEU A 421 -2.66 32.52 15.61
C LEU A 421 -3.93 33.19 16.16
N ALA A 422 -5.06 32.48 16.26
CA ALA A 422 -6.25 32.99 16.93
C ALA A 422 -5.91 33.23 18.41
N PRO A 423 -6.10 34.45 18.95
CA PRO A 423 -5.52 34.84 20.23
C PRO A 423 -5.94 33.92 21.39
N GLU A 424 -4.98 33.67 22.28
CA GLU A 424 -5.08 33.16 23.65
C GLU A 424 -6.06 33.96 24.55
N GLU A 425 -7.31 34.20 24.12
CA GLU A 425 -8.35 34.84 24.94
C GLU A 425 -9.08 33.85 25.85
N ALA A 426 -8.79 32.55 25.73
CA ALA A 426 -9.11 31.57 26.75
C ALA A 426 -7.87 31.34 27.63
N GLY A 427 -7.70 32.17 28.65
CA GLY A 427 -6.59 32.02 29.60
C GLY A 427 -6.54 30.62 30.21
N GLN A 428 -5.58 29.80 29.79
CA GLN A 428 -5.11 28.58 30.45
C GLN A 428 -3.74 28.19 29.86
N GLY A 429 -2.83 27.81 30.76
CA GLY A 429 -1.37 27.70 30.59
C GLY A 429 -0.83 27.06 29.31
N ASP A 430 0.32 27.60 28.89
CA ASP A 430 1.43 26.94 28.18
C ASP A 430 1.00 25.84 27.20
N ALA A 431 0.24 26.23 26.18
CA ALA A 431 -0.06 25.39 25.02
C ALA A 431 1.12 25.32 24.04
N THR A 432 2.36 25.32 24.54
CA THR A 432 3.53 24.95 23.74
C THR A 432 3.43 23.48 23.40
N LEU A 433 2.86 23.20 22.22
CA LEU A 433 2.76 21.88 21.59
C LEU A 433 2.11 20.84 22.51
N ALA A 434 0.77 20.86 22.58
CA ALA A 434 0.03 19.75 23.14
C ALA A 434 0.54 18.44 22.51
N SER A 435 0.85 17.43 23.34
CA SER A 435 1.38 16.14 22.89
C SER A 435 0.55 15.59 21.73
N ALA A 436 1.18 14.93 20.75
CA ALA A 436 0.46 14.22 19.68
C ALA A 436 -0.53 13.16 20.21
N TRP A 437 -0.39 12.80 21.50
CA TRP A 437 -1.24 11.87 22.23
C TRP A 437 -2.33 12.54 23.08
N SER A 438 -2.31 13.87 23.17
CA SER A 438 -3.30 14.64 23.95
C SER A 438 -4.63 14.75 23.18
N GLY A 439 -5.77 14.63 23.88
CA GLY A 439 -7.10 14.77 23.29
C GLY A 439 -7.89 13.46 23.13
N ILE A 440 -7.29 12.29 23.37
CA ILE A 440 -8.01 10.99 23.41
C ILE A 440 -8.66 10.81 24.79
N CYS A 441 -9.52 11.76 25.17
CA CYS A 441 -10.29 11.71 26.41
C CYS A 441 -11.76 11.35 26.18
N ASP A 442 -12.19 11.16 24.93
CA ASP A 442 -13.55 10.71 24.64
C ASP A 442 -13.75 9.27 25.15
N ASP A 443 -14.90 9.02 25.76
CA ASP A 443 -15.29 7.73 26.31
C ASP A 443 -15.70 6.74 25.21
N THR A 444 -15.95 7.22 23.98
CA THR A 444 -16.35 6.40 22.83
C THR A 444 -15.31 5.31 22.53
N PRO A 445 -15.66 4.01 22.53
CA PRO A 445 -14.73 2.93 22.22
C PRO A 445 -14.02 3.17 20.88
N LEU A 446 -12.70 2.93 20.83
CA LEU A 446 -11.99 2.98 19.56
C LEU A 446 -12.38 1.73 18.73
N PRO A 447 -12.63 1.87 17.42
CA PRO A 447 -12.80 0.72 16.54
C PRO A 447 -11.60 -0.23 16.68
N GLY A 448 -11.85 -1.53 16.91
CA GLY A 448 -10.78 -2.52 17.09
C GLY A 448 -10.13 -2.57 18.48
N ASP A 449 -10.55 -1.73 19.45
CA ASP A 449 -10.09 -1.79 20.85
C ASP A 449 -11.24 -2.10 21.82
N PRO A 450 -11.84 -3.31 21.74
CA PRO A 450 -12.95 -3.69 22.62
C PRO A 450 -12.56 -3.73 24.09
N THR A 451 -11.25 -3.83 24.38
CA THR A 451 -10.70 -3.91 25.73
C THR A 451 -10.21 -2.58 26.28
N GLY A 452 -10.26 -1.48 25.53
CA GLY A 452 -9.80 -0.15 25.95
C GLY A 452 -8.28 -0.01 26.15
N HIS A 453 -7.49 -1.00 25.74
CA HIS A 453 -6.04 -1.03 25.97
C HIS A 453 -5.28 -0.06 25.07
N MET A 454 -5.79 0.24 23.87
CA MET A 454 -5.16 1.20 22.95
C MET A 454 -5.21 2.62 23.50
N LYS A 455 -6.34 3.02 24.11
CA LYS A 455 -6.44 4.31 24.80
C LYS A 455 -5.42 4.43 25.93
N LEU A 456 -5.28 3.39 26.74
CA LEU A 456 -4.29 3.37 27.82
C LEU A 456 -2.86 3.44 27.25
N ALA A 457 -2.59 2.80 26.12
CA ALA A 457 -1.28 2.84 25.46
C ALA A 457 -0.89 4.24 25.00
N PHE A 458 -1.84 5.02 24.45
CA PHE A 458 -1.60 6.42 24.11
C PHE A 458 -1.22 7.27 25.34
N MET A 459 -1.92 7.06 26.46
CA MET A 459 -1.59 7.75 27.71
C MET A 459 -0.21 7.34 28.26
N VAL A 460 0.15 6.06 28.16
CA VAL A 460 1.49 5.59 28.54
C VAL A 460 2.55 6.18 27.60
N ALA A 461 2.30 6.23 26.29
CA ALA A 461 3.21 6.83 25.32
C ALA A 461 3.45 8.33 25.59
N GLU A 462 2.41 9.05 26.02
CA GLU A 462 2.56 10.44 26.46
C GLU A 462 3.47 10.57 27.69
N ILE A 463 3.33 9.68 28.68
CA ILE A 463 4.18 9.66 29.86
C ILE A 463 5.63 9.31 29.48
N VAL A 464 5.83 8.33 28.60
CA VAL A 464 7.16 7.95 28.08
C VAL A 464 7.82 9.12 27.34
N SER A 465 7.07 9.83 26.49
CA SER A 465 7.58 11.01 25.78
C SER A 465 8.05 12.10 26.74
N ASN A 466 7.28 12.38 27.81
CA ASN A 466 7.69 13.34 28.85
C ASN A 466 8.94 12.86 29.61
N LEU A 467 9.03 11.57 29.95
CA LEU A 467 10.22 10.99 30.60
C LEU A 467 11.47 11.15 29.72
N GLN A 468 11.37 10.85 28.43
CA GLN A 468 12.46 11.00 27.47
C GLN A 468 12.86 12.47 27.30
N PHE A 469 11.89 13.38 27.20
CA PHE A 469 12.13 14.82 27.10
C PHE A 469 12.84 15.37 28.35
N SER A 470 12.43 14.92 29.54
CA SER A 470 13.06 15.28 30.83
C SER A 470 14.41 14.58 31.06
N GLY A 471 14.89 13.74 30.12
CA GLY A 471 16.16 13.02 30.25
C GLY A 471 16.16 11.98 31.37
N ALA A 472 15.01 11.39 31.68
CA ALA A 472 14.87 10.33 32.68
C ALA A 472 15.73 9.10 32.30
N PRO A 473 16.21 8.32 33.30
CA PRO A 473 16.90 7.07 33.02
C PRO A 473 16.02 6.12 32.20
N HIS A 474 16.61 5.45 31.20
CA HIS A 474 15.91 4.49 30.35
C HIS A 474 15.24 3.35 31.16
N ASP A 475 15.81 2.95 32.31
CA ASP A 475 15.19 2.00 33.25
C ASP A 475 13.81 2.45 33.79
N ASP A 476 13.54 3.76 33.87
CA ASP A 476 12.22 4.26 34.27
C ASP A 476 11.19 4.01 33.16
N VAL A 477 11.58 4.21 31.89
CA VAL A 477 10.75 3.93 30.72
C VAL A 477 10.48 2.43 30.56
N LEU A 478 11.53 1.61 30.63
CA LEU A 478 11.41 0.15 30.53
C LEU A 478 10.47 -0.43 31.58
N ARG A 479 10.59 0.01 32.84
CA ARG A 479 9.73 -0.47 33.93
C ARG A 479 8.27 -0.07 33.76
N LEU A 480 8.01 1.11 33.22
CA LEU A 480 6.65 1.55 32.93
C LEU A 480 6.02 0.69 31.83
N ASN A 481 6.74 0.49 30.72
CA ASN A 481 6.28 -0.36 29.61
C ASN A 481 6.08 -1.80 30.08
N GLU A 482 7.01 -2.38 30.84
CA GLU A 482 6.87 -3.74 31.39
C GLU A 482 5.65 -3.86 32.31
N ALA A 483 5.42 -2.89 33.19
CA ALA A 483 4.26 -2.88 34.08
C ALA A 483 2.94 -2.77 33.29
N PHE A 484 2.91 -1.97 32.23
CA PHE A 484 1.76 -1.83 31.34
C PHE A 484 1.51 -3.11 30.54
N ALA A 485 2.55 -3.69 29.93
CA ALA A 485 2.46 -4.94 29.20
C ALA A 485 1.96 -6.09 30.09
N ASN A 486 2.45 -6.18 31.33
CA ASN A 486 1.99 -7.17 32.31
C ASN A 486 0.51 -7.01 32.65
N PHE A 487 0.02 -5.77 32.85
CA PHE A 487 -1.40 -5.50 33.07
C PHE A 487 -2.26 -5.87 31.85
N ARG A 488 -1.81 -5.49 30.66
CA ARG A 488 -2.50 -5.78 29.40
C ARG A 488 -2.63 -7.29 29.14
N ARG A 489 -1.54 -8.04 29.33
CA ARG A 489 -1.45 -9.49 29.10
C ARG A 489 -2.07 -10.33 30.23
N SER A 490 -2.45 -9.74 31.37
CA SER A 490 -2.97 -10.50 32.51
C SER A 490 -4.38 -11.06 32.26
N ASP A 491 -4.63 -12.28 32.74
CA ASP A 491 -5.97 -12.85 32.88
C ASP A 491 -6.76 -12.18 34.01
N ILE A 492 -8.08 -12.45 34.08
CA ILE A 492 -8.99 -11.84 35.06
C ILE A 492 -8.46 -12.02 36.50
N ASP A 493 -7.95 -13.20 36.83
CA ASP A 493 -7.47 -13.55 38.17
C ASP A 493 -6.21 -12.77 38.59
N ARG A 494 -5.39 -12.34 37.64
CA ARG A 494 -4.16 -11.55 37.90
C ARG A 494 -4.31 -10.07 37.61
N ARG A 495 -5.44 -9.64 37.04
CA ARG A 495 -5.65 -8.27 36.58
C ARG A 495 -5.64 -7.25 37.70
N GLU A 496 -6.17 -7.58 38.87
CA GLU A 496 -6.12 -6.70 40.05
C GLU A 496 -4.69 -6.50 40.56
N ALA A 497 -3.91 -7.59 40.64
CA ALA A 497 -2.51 -7.54 41.11
C ALA A 497 -1.61 -6.78 40.13
N THR A 498 -1.73 -7.03 38.83
CA THR A 498 -0.93 -6.35 37.80
C THR A 498 -1.33 -4.88 37.65
N SER A 499 -2.63 -4.54 37.78
CA SER A 499 -3.06 -3.14 37.84
C SER A 499 -2.45 -2.40 39.03
N SER A 500 -2.41 -3.02 40.21
CA SER A 500 -1.80 -2.44 41.40
C SER A 500 -0.30 -2.18 41.20
N ALA A 501 0.41 -3.08 40.51
CA ALA A 501 1.81 -2.90 40.17
C ALA A 501 2.02 -1.73 39.20
N LEU A 502 1.19 -1.61 38.15
CA LEU A 502 1.23 -0.49 37.21
C LEU A 502 0.95 0.85 37.91
N LYS A 503 -0.08 0.93 38.74
CA LYS A 503 -0.39 2.16 39.50
C LYS A 503 0.73 2.55 40.46
N SER A 504 1.34 1.58 41.14
CA SER A 504 2.50 1.81 42.02
C SER A 504 3.70 2.38 41.25
N ASN A 505 3.93 1.88 40.03
CA ASN A 505 4.96 2.40 39.15
C ASN A 505 4.65 3.86 38.74
N LEU A 506 3.43 4.15 38.29
CA LEU A 506 2.97 5.50 37.94
C LEU A 506 3.08 6.49 39.11
N GLN A 507 2.77 6.05 40.32
CA GLN A 507 2.92 6.86 41.54
C GLN A 507 4.38 7.17 41.82
N THR A 508 5.27 6.16 41.71
CA THR A 508 6.72 6.34 41.90
C THR A 508 7.31 7.32 40.89
N LEU A 509 6.86 7.25 39.63
CA LEU A 509 7.27 8.18 38.58
C LEU A 509 6.76 9.60 38.87
N ALA A 510 5.48 9.76 39.24
CA ALA A 510 4.90 11.06 39.57
C ALA A 510 5.55 11.74 40.79
N GLU A 511 6.02 10.95 41.77
CA GLU A 511 6.79 11.47 42.91
C GLU A 511 8.18 11.99 42.51
N ARG A 512 8.79 11.39 41.48
CA ARG A 512 10.11 11.78 40.98
C ARG A 512 10.05 12.91 39.94
N TYR A 513 9.00 12.92 39.12
CA TYR A 513 8.77 13.83 38.00
C TYR A 513 7.41 14.52 38.18
N PRO A 514 7.36 15.68 38.87
CA PRO A 514 6.12 16.36 39.23
C PRO A 514 5.21 16.70 38.03
N GLU A 515 5.78 16.89 36.85
CA GLU A 515 5.07 17.12 35.59
C GLU A 515 4.18 15.94 35.16
N LEU A 516 4.42 14.74 35.70
CA LEU A 516 3.64 13.54 35.43
C LEU A 516 2.44 13.35 36.36
N ILE A 517 2.32 14.15 37.44
CA ILE A 517 1.28 13.93 38.48
C ILE A 517 -0.13 13.85 37.88
N SER A 518 -0.51 14.82 37.04
CA SER A 518 -1.85 14.82 36.42
C SER A 518 -2.05 13.61 35.50
N LYS A 519 -1.10 13.38 34.59
CA LYS A 519 -1.19 12.31 33.59
C LYS A 519 -1.22 10.91 34.24
N SER A 520 -0.40 10.70 35.27
CA SER A 520 -0.42 9.48 36.07
C SER A 520 -1.74 9.28 36.81
N ALA A 521 -2.34 10.34 37.35
CA ALA A 521 -3.64 10.24 38.03
C ALA A 521 -4.79 9.93 37.06
N ASP A 522 -4.77 10.53 35.88
CA ASP A 522 -5.75 10.29 34.82
C ASP A 522 -5.66 8.84 34.33
N LEU A 523 -4.44 8.35 34.05
CA LEU A 523 -4.22 6.97 33.64
C LEU A 523 -4.66 5.97 34.72
N GLN A 524 -4.34 6.23 35.99
CA GLN A 524 -4.81 5.41 37.11
C GLN A 524 -6.33 5.34 37.19
N SER A 525 -7.01 6.47 36.98
CA SER A 525 -8.47 6.55 36.98
C SER A 525 -9.11 5.75 35.84
N ARG A 526 -8.51 5.79 34.64
CA ARG A 526 -8.94 4.98 33.49
C ARG A 526 -8.73 3.49 33.71
N ILE A 527 -7.62 3.09 34.33
CA ILE A 527 -7.40 1.70 34.76
C ILE A 527 -8.51 1.25 35.72
N ASP A 528 -8.89 2.08 36.69
CA ASP A 528 -9.98 1.78 37.63
C ASP A 528 -11.36 1.64 36.96
N GLU A 529 -11.63 2.47 35.96
CA GLU A 529 -12.85 2.37 35.17
C GLU A 529 -12.91 1.07 34.38
N LEU A 530 -11.80 0.68 33.75
CA LEU A 530 -11.68 -0.55 32.98
C LEU A 530 -11.89 -1.82 33.83
N LEU A 531 -11.36 -1.81 35.06
CA LEU A 531 -11.55 -2.90 36.03
C LEU A 531 -13.01 -3.02 36.48
N ARG A 532 -13.70 -1.88 36.65
CA ARG A 532 -15.11 -1.84 37.02
C ARG A 532 -16.01 -2.33 35.89
N SER A 533 -15.72 -1.98 34.64
CA SER A 533 -16.51 -2.42 33.48
C SER A 533 -16.28 -3.90 33.14
N SER A 534 -15.10 -4.44 33.42
CA SER A 534 -14.74 -5.85 33.16
C SER A 534 -15.25 -6.85 34.21
N SER A 535 -15.83 -6.37 35.32
CA SER A 535 -16.39 -7.24 36.35
C SER A 535 -17.75 -7.79 35.91
N PRO A 536 -17.93 -9.12 35.78
CA PRO A 536 -19.21 -9.68 35.36
C PRO A 536 -20.30 -9.25 36.33
N HIS A 537 -21.37 -8.63 35.81
CA HIS A 537 -22.61 -8.50 36.57
C HIS A 537 -23.12 -9.92 36.84
N SER A 538 -22.86 -10.40 38.05
CA SER A 538 -23.50 -11.59 38.62
C SER A 538 -25.02 -11.36 38.62
N ASN A 539 -25.71 -11.89 37.61
CA ASN A 539 -27.15 -12.13 37.63
C ASN A 539 -27.42 -13.59 37.34
#